data_AF-A0AA85KLY5-F1
#
_entry.id   AF-A0AA85KLY5-F1
#
_cell.length_a   1.000
_cell.length_b   1.000
_cell.length_c   1.000
_cell.angle_alpha   90.00
_cell.angle_beta   90.00
_cell.angle_gamma   90.00
#
_symmetry.space_group_name_H-M   'P 1'
#
loop_
_entity.id
_entity.type
_entity.pdbx_description
1 polymer ?
#
loop_
_entity_poly.entity_id
_entity_poly.type
_entity_poly.pdbx_seq_one_letter_code
_entity_poly.pdbx_strand_id
1 'polypeptide(L)'
;MQSASKMNLNDLHNEYDWIKYYEQDIREFGGSDEQASLVIGGEATMWGARVDETNVVTLAWPRGAAVAERLWSKNTETSEEFSQRIGELRCRMLYNNIEAHPVNGPGFCPTKILRT
;
A
#
# COMPACT_ATOMS: atom_id res chain seq x y z
N MET A 1 1.50 9.08 -21.67
CA MET A 1 2.31 9.28 -20.44
C MET A 1 1.38 9.27 -19.22
N GLN A 2 1.26 8.13 -18.52
CA GLN A 2 0.47 8.00 -17.28
C GLN A 2 1.33 7.60 -16.05
N SER A 3 2.66 7.80 -16.12
CA SER A 3 3.60 6.96 -15.36
C SER A 3 3.98 7.42 -13.95
N ALA A 4 3.52 8.59 -13.46
CA ALA A 4 3.93 9.09 -12.13
C ALA A 4 2.74 9.39 -11.18
N SER A 5 1.52 9.53 -11.71
CA SER A 5 0.37 9.98 -10.92
C SER A 5 -0.35 8.87 -10.15
N LYS A 6 -0.11 7.59 -10.48
CA LYS A 6 -0.96 6.50 -9.97
C LYS A 6 -0.59 6.01 -8.56
N MET A 7 0.68 6.09 -8.17
CA MET A 7 1.20 5.65 -6.86
C MET A 7 1.58 6.85 -5.96
N ASN A 8 0.76 7.89 -6.00
CA ASN A 8 0.91 9.09 -5.17
C ASN A 8 0.09 8.95 -3.88
N LEU A 9 0.74 8.78 -2.74
CA LEU A 9 0.07 8.58 -1.45
C LEU A 9 -0.57 9.87 -0.91
N ASN A 10 -0.26 11.03 -1.49
CA ASN A 10 -0.93 12.29 -1.15
C ASN A 10 -2.37 12.35 -1.66
N ASP A 11 -2.72 11.53 -2.65
CA ASP A 11 -4.06 11.47 -3.22
C ASP A 11 -4.97 10.65 -2.30
N LEU A 12 -5.37 11.27 -1.19
CA LEU A 12 -6.33 10.70 -0.25
C LEU A 12 -7.69 10.60 -0.95
N HIS A 13 -8.18 9.39 -1.11
CA HIS A 13 -9.51 9.10 -1.66
C HIS A 13 -10.43 8.53 -0.57
N ASN A 14 -11.37 7.69 -0.98
CA ASN A 14 -12.39 7.05 -0.16
C ASN A 14 -11.76 6.10 0.89
N GLU A 15 -12.61 5.47 1.71
CA GLU A 15 -12.26 4.62 2.87
C GLU A 15 -11.26 3.47 2.58
N TYR A 16 -11.07 3.06 1.31
CA TYR A 16 -10.20 1.95 0.89
C TYR A 16 -9.29 2.31 -0.30
N ASP A 17 -8.61 3.45 -0.20
CA ASP A 17 -7.75 3.96 -1.28
C ASP A 17 -6.57 3.03 -1.64
N TRP A 18 -6.13 2.15 -0.73
CA TRP A 18 -5.09 1.17 -0.99
C TRP A 18 -5.44 0.20 -2.13
N ILE A 19 -6.73 -0.07 -2.37
CA ILE A 19 -7.21 -0.94 -3.45
C ILE A 19 -6.77 -0.37 -4.79
N LYS A 20 -6.91 0.95 -4.98
CA LYS A 20 -6.48 1.64 -6.20
C LYS A 20 -5.01 1.37 -6.49
N TYR A 21 -4.15 1.42 -5.48
CA TYR A 21 -2.72 1.17 -5.63
C TYR A 21 -2.43 -0.31 -5.87
N TYR A 22 -3.13 -1.20 -5.16
CA TYR A 22 -2.96 -2.64 -5.30
C TYR A 22 -3.39 -3.14 -6.67
N GLU A 23 -4.45 -2.60 -7.27
CA GLU A 23 -4.97 -3.05 -8.56
C GLU A 23 -4.21 -2.49 -9.78
N GLN A 24 -3.21 -1.60 -9.58
CA GLN A 24 -2.38 -1.15 -10.71
C GLN A 24 -1.31 -2.18 -11.07
N ASP A 25 -1.43 -2.79 -12.24
CA ASP A 25 -0.28 -3.44 -12.88
C ASP A 25 0.45 -2.45 -13.80
N ILE A 26 1.72 -2.18 -13.50
CA ILE A 26 2.58 -1.29 -14.28
C ILE A 26 3.04 -1.89 -15.61
N ARG A 27 2.86 -3.19 -15.82
CA ARG A 27 3.19 -3.92 -17.06
C ARG A 27 2.00 -4.00 -18.02
N GLU A 28 0.77 -3.79 -17.54
CA GLU A 28 -0.45 -3.80 -18.35
C GLU A 28 -0.73 -2.44 -19.01
N PHE A 29 0.16 -1.99 -19.89
CA PHE A 29 -0.03 -0.73 -20.66
C PHE A 29 -0.35 -0.96 -22.15
N GLY A 30 -0.60 -2.22 -22.55
CA GLY A 30 -0.93 -2.59 -23.94
C GLY A 30 0.28 -2.61 -24.89
N GLY A 31 1.50 -2.69 -24.36
CA GLY A 31 2.72 -2.89 -25.13
C GLY A 31 3.05 -4.36 -25.37
N SER A 32 4.15 -4.63 -26.08
CA SER A 32 4.68 -5.98 -26.25
C SER A 32 5.39 -6.49 -24.98
N ASP A 33 5.61 -7.80 -24.89
CA ASP A 33 6.34 -8.42 -23.78
C ASP A 33 7.76 -7.85 -23.63
N GLU A 34 8.41 -7.51 -24.76
CA GLU A 34 9.72 -6.86 -24.76
C GLU A 34 9.64 -5.45 -24.16
N GLN A 35 8.58 -4.70 -24.44
CA GLN A 35 8.39 -3.37 -23.83
C GLN A 35 8.07 -3.48 -22.33
N ALA A 36 7.26 -4.46 -21.94
CA ALA A 36 6.98 -4.73 -20.53
C ALA A 36 8.24 -5.16 -19.76
N SER A 37 9.17 -5.85 -20.42
CA SER A 37 10.45 -6.27 -19.82
C SER A 37 11.37 -5.10 -19.45
N LEU A 38 11.18 -3.92 -20.06
CA LEU A 38 11.92 -2.70 -19.73
C LEU A 38 11.43 -2.03 -18.44
N VAL A 39 10.28 -2.46 -17.89
CA VAL A 39 9.76 -1.94 -16.63
C VAL A 39 10.50 -2.58 -15.46
N ILE A 40 11.43 -1.82 -14.87
CA ILE A 40 12.28 -2.27 -13.76
C ILE A 40 11.63 -2.17 -12.37
N GLY A 41 10.53 -1.41 -12.25
CA GLY A 41 9.83 -1.20 -10.98
C GLY A 41 9.01 0.07 -10.97
N GLY A 42 8.67 0.52 -9.76
CA GLY A 42 7.93 1.75 -9.49
C GLY A 42 8.22 2.26 -8.09
N GLU A 43 7.67 3.43 -7.76
CA GLU A 43 7.88 4.09 -6.47
C GLU A 43 6.53 4.58 -5.92
N ALA A 44 6.31 4.38 -4.63
CA ALA A 44 5.28 5.10 -3.91
C ALA A 44 5.83 6.48 -3.53
N THR A 45 5.11 7.54 -3.88
CA THR A 45 5.55 8.91 -3.59
C THR A 45 4.71 9.54 -2.50
N MET A 46 5.39 10.33 -1.65
CA MET A 46 4.74 11.15 -0.63
C MET A 46 5.38 12.53 -0.59
N TRP A 47 4.67 13.53 -1.09
CA TRP A 47 5.12 14.90 -1.22
C TRP A 47 4.87 15.70 0.07
N GLY A 48 5.84 16.49 0.51
CA GLY A 48 5.78 17.23 1.77
C GLY A 48 4.81 18.41 1.83
N ALA A 49 3.98 18.65 0.82
CA ALA A 49 3.11 19.84 0.76
C ALA A 49 2.08 19.91 1.90
N ARG A 50 1.67 18.75 2.44
CA ARG A 50 0.74 18.60 3.57
C ARG A 50 1.17 17.47 4.51
N VAL A 51 2.46 17.10 4.47
CA VAL A 51 3.02 15.96 5.20
C VAL A 51 4.21 16.45 6.00
N ASP A 52 4.20 16.13 7.29
CA ASP A 52 5.27 16.46 8.24
C ASP A 52 5.44 15.30 9.25
N GLU A 53 6.29 15.49 10.27
CA GLU A 53 6.57 14.47 11.27
C GLU A 53 5.34 13.99 12.04
N THR A 54 4.27 14.78 12.08
CA THR A 54 3.06 14.47 12.86
C THR A 54 2.14 13.48 12.16
N ASN A 55 2.25 13.35 10.84
CA ASN A 55 1.31 12.57 10.05
C ASN A 55 1.95 11.64 9.00
N VAL A 56 3.27 11.72 8.79
CA VAL A 56 3.96 10.95 7.75
C VAL A 56 3.75 9.43 7.87
N VAL A 57 3.80 8.90 9.08
CA VAL A 57 3.68 7.45 9.33
C VAL A 57 2.24 6.97 9.11
N THR A 58 1.27 7.69 9.68
CA THR A 58 -0.15 7.34 9.61
C THR A 58 -0.67 7.47 8.19
N LEU A 59 -0.20 8.45 7.43
CA LEU A 59 -0.54 8.59 6.02
C LEU A 59 0.15 7.53 5.17
N ALA A 60 1.44 7.26 5.36
CA ALA A 60 2.16 6.30 4.53
C ALA A 60 1.68 4.86 4.73
N TRP A 61 1.43 4.47 5.98
CA TRP A 61 1.22 3.07 6.34
C TRP A 61 -0.19 2.82 6.87
N PRO A 62 -0.84 1.73 6.43
CA PRO A 62 -0.29 0.62 5.64
C PRO A 62 -0.44 0.77 4.12
N ARG A 63 -0.92 1.92 3.60
CA ARG A 63 -1.18 2.12 2.17
C ARG A 63 0.02 1.84 1.26
N GLY A 64 1.22 2.23 1.69
CA GLY A 64 2.47 1.93 0.99
C GLY A 64 2.75 0.42 0.86
N ALA A 65 2.19 -0.42 1.74
CA ALA A 65 2.34 -1.87 1.65
C ALA A 65 1.59 -2.45 0.45
N ALA A 66 0.51 -1.83 0.00
CA ALA A 66 -0.18 -2.23 -1.23
C ALA A 66 0.70 -2.05 -2.47
N VAL A 67 1.42 -0.93 -2.55
CA VAL A 67 2.40 -0.68 -3.61
C VAL A 67 3.57 -1.65 -3.49
N ALA A 68 4.08 -1.87 -2.28
CA ALA A 68 5.20 -2.77 -2.04
C ALA A 68 4.88 -4.21 -2.47
N GLU A 69 3.70 -4.73 -2.12
CA GLU A 69 3.29 -6.07 -2.51
C GLU A 69 3.16 -6.19 -4.03
N ARG A 70 2.58 -5.21 -4.72
CA ARG A 70 2.43 -5.27 -6.18
C ARG A 70 3.76 -5.20 -6.93
N LEU A 71 4.76 -4.50 -6.39
CA LEU A 71 6.10 -4.42 -6.98
C LEU A 71 6.97 -5.65 -6.67
N TRP A 72 6.68 -6.37 -5.59
CA TRP A 72 7.44 -7.54 -5.17
C TRP A 72 6.86 -8.85 -5.69
N SER A 73 5.54 -9.01 -5.54
CA SER A 73 4.84 -10.26 -5.78
C SER A 73 4.40 -10.38 -7.24
N LYS A 74 4.61 -11.56 -7.83
CA LYS A 74 4.09 -11.89 -9.17
C LYS A 74 2.61 -12.33 -9.14
N ASN A 75 1.94 -12.19 -7.99
CA ASN A 75 0.65 -12.81 -7.74
C ASN A 75 -0.48 -12.10 -8.47
N THR A 76 -1.37 -12.90 -9.06
CA THR A 76 -2.65 -12.51 -9.63
C THR A 76 -3.76 -12.43 -8.57
N GLU A 77 -3.37 -12.37 -7.28
CA GLU A 77 -4.31 -12.31 -6.17
C GLU A 77 -5.17 -11.06 -6.26
N THR A 78 -6.44 -11.24 -5.94
CA THR A 78 -7.45 -10.19 -5.91
C THR A 78 -7.23 -9.25 -4.73
N SER A 79 -7.80 -8.05 -4.82
CA SER A 79 -7.82 -7.10 -3.70
C SER A 79 -8.53 -7.69 -2.48
N GLU A 80 -9.54 -8.55 -2.68
CA GLU A 80 -10.24 -9.26 -1.60
C GLU A 80 -9.30 -10.20 -0.82
N GLU A 81 -8.49 -11.00 -1.52
CA GLU A 81 -7.50 -11.88 -0.89
C GLU A 81 -6.42 -11.09 -0.14
N PHE A 82 -5.97 -9.98 -0.71
CA PHE A 82 -4.98 -9.11 -0.06
C PHE A 82 -5.53 -8.36 1.16
N SER A 83 -6.83 -8.06 1.19
CA SER A 83 -7.48 -7.29 2.27
C SER A 83 -7.22 -7.89 3.67
N GLN A 84 -7.25 -9.22 3.78
CA GLN A 84 -7.01 -9.91 5.06
C GLN A 84 -5.54 -9.77 5.48
N ARG A 85 -4.61 -9.93 4.53
CA ARG A 85 -3.16 -9.89 4.76
C ARG A 85 -2.69 -8.48 5.14
N ILE A 86 -3.19 -7.44 4.47
CA ILE A 86 -2.83 -6.06 4.83
C ILE A 86 -3.39 -5.67 6.21
N GLY A 87 -4.56 -6.22 6.60
CA GLY A 87 -5.10 -6.07 7.96
C GLY A 87 -4.20 -6.70 9.02
N GLU A 88 -3.71 -7.92 8.79
CA GLU A 88 -2.75 -8.57 9.69
C GLU A 88 -1.42 -7.81 9.74
N LEU A 89 -0.89 -7.39 8.58
CA LEU A 89 0.33 -6.59 8.49
C LEU A 89 0.21 -5.31 9.30
N ARG A 90 -0.94 -4.62 9.23
CA ARG A 90 -1.21 -3.43 10.03
C ARG A 90 -1.14 -3.74 11.53
N CYS A 91 -1.69 -4.87 11.99
CA CYS A 91 -1.54 -5.27 13.39
C CYS A 91 -0.08 -5.55 13.77
N ARG A 92 0.69 -6.19 12.90
CA ARG A 92 2.14 -6.37 13.09
C ARG A 92 2.90 -5.05 13.15
N MET A 93 2.53 -4.06 12.34
CA MET A 93 3.10 -2.70 12.39
C MET A 93 2.86 -2.06 13.76
N LEU A 94 1.62 -2.12 14.27
CA LEU A 94 1.31 -1.60 15.61
C LEU A 94 2.13 -2.30 16.71
N TYR A 95 2.30 -3.62 16.63
CA TYR A 95 3.13 -4.36 17.60
C TYR A 95 4.62 -4.00 17.58
N ASN A 96 5.07 -3.38 16.49
CA ASN A 96 6.43 -2.90 16.28
C ASN A 96 6.50 -1.36 16.35
N ASN A 97 5.54 -0.71 17.02
CA ASN A 97 5.53 0.72 17.27
C ASN A 97 5.48 1.58 15.99
N ILE A 98 4.89 1.06 14.92
CA ILE A 98 4.59 1.82 13.71
C ILE A 98 3.11 2.19 13.75
N GLU A 99 2.82 3.49 13.83
CA GLU A 99 1.47 4.04 13.95
C GLU A 99 0.71 4.01 12.62
N ALA A 100 0.42 2.81 12.12
CA ALA A 100 -0.30 2.60 10.88
C ALA A 100 -1.81 2.86 11.04
N HIS A 101 -2.39 3.61 10.09
CA HIS A 101 -3.82 3.90 10.05
C HIS A 101 -4.66 2.62 9.83
N PRO A 102 -5.93 2.56 10.25
CA PRO A 102 -6.85 1.50 9.81
C PRO A 102 -6.88 1.35 8.28
N VAL A 103 -7.05 0.12 7.80
CA VAL A 103 -6.95 -0.21 6.36
C VAL A 103 -8.22 -0.77 5.74
N ASN A 104 -9.00 -1.47 6.56
CA ASN A 104 -10.30 -2.01 6.19
C ASN A 104 -11.35 -1.39 7.12
N GLY A 105 -12.61 -1.81 6.96
CA GLY A 105 -13.71 -1.38 7.80
C GLY A 105 -13.51 -1.68 9.30
N PRO A 106 -14.56 -1.50 10.12
CA PRO A 106 -14.43 -1.56 11.58
C PRO A 106 -13.76 -2.87 12.05
N GLY A 107 -12.73 -2.72 12.89
CA GLY A 107 -11.93 -3.83 13.39
C GLY A 107 -10.97 -3.41 14.49
N PHE A 108 -10.24 -4.37 15.05
CA PHE A 108 -9.24 -4.12 16.09
C PHE A 108 -8.06 -5.08 15.96
N CYS A 109 -6.91 -4.67 16.49
CA CYS A 109 -5.76 -5.55 16.66
C CYS A 109 -5.73 -6.03 18.11
N PRO A 110 -5.58 -7.34 18.36
CA PRO A 110 -5.45 -7.82 19.73
C PRO A 110 -4.25 -7.15 20.40
N THR A 111 -4.29 -6.87 21.70
CA THR A 111 -3.11 -6.31 22.38
C THR A 111 -1.98 -7.34 22.40
N LYS A 112 -0.73 -6.90 22.45
CA LYS A 112 0.41 -7.79 22.67
C LYS A 112 0.13 -8.44 24.03
N ILE A 113 -0.29 -9.71 24.06
CA ILE A 113 -0.37 -10.44 25.32
C ILE A 113 1.06 -10.46 25.82
N LEU A 114 1.36 -9.67 26.84
CA LEU A 114 2.59 -9.81 27.60
C LEU A 114 2.54 -11.22 28.16
N ARG A 115 3.19 -12.17 27.49
CA ARG A 115 3.46 -13.47 28.09
C ARG A 115 4.46 -13.18 29.20
N THR A 116 3.92 -13.07 30.42
CA THR A 116 4.65 -13.03 31.69
C THR A 116 5.55 -14.24 31.83
#